data_AF-A0A392Q1Z6-F1
#
_entry.id   AF-A0A392Q1Z6-F1
#
_cell.length_a   1.000
_cell.length_b   1.000
_cell.length_c   1.000
_cell.angle_alpha   90.00
_cell.angle_beta   90.00
_cell.angle_gamma   90.00
#
_symmetry.space_group_name_H-M   'P 1'
#
loop_
_entity.id
_entity.type
_entity.pdbx_description
1 polymer ?
#
loop_
_entity_poly.entity_id
_entity_poly.type
_entity_poly.pdbx_seq_one_letter_code
_entity_poly.pdbx_strand_id
1 'polypeptide(L)' 'MALLVAFQEKLVYVPVLPGLTKSYAINPSRLRLTYEDIWLTSSDGVRLHAWFIKLFPHTR' A
#
# COMPACT_ATOMS: atom_id res chain seq x y z
N MET A 1 -10.36 -5.22 -11.23
CA MET A 1 -9.22 -5.98 -11.79
C MET A 1 -8.24 -5.13 -12.60
N ALA A 2 -8.68 -4.38 -13.62
CA ALA A 2 -7.77 -3.61 -14.47
C ALA A 2 -6.82 -2.67 -13.71
N LEU A 3 -7.31 -1.96 -12.68
CA LEU A 3 -6.47 -1.08 -11.86
C LEU A 3 -5.40 -1.86 -11.07
N LEU A 4 -5.77 -2.98 -10.44
CA LEU A 4 -4.82 -3.82 -9.70
C LEU A 4 -3.70 -4.35 -10.62
N VAL A 5 -4.08 -4.85 -11.80
CA VAL A 5 -3.14 -5.38 -12.80
C VAL A 5 -2.24 -4.26 -13.34
N ALA A 6 -2.79 -3.08 -13.64
CA ALA A 6 -2.02 -1.94 -14.16
C ALA A 6 -0.97 -1.41 -13.17
N PHE A 7 -1.18 -1.61 -11.86
CA PHE A 7 -0.27 -1.15 -10.82
C PHE A 7 0.53 -2.28 -10.17
N GLN A 8 0.41 -3.52 -10.64
CA GLN A 8 1.02 -4.69 -10.01
C GLN A 8 2.56 -4.58 -9.88
N GLU A 9 3.23 -3.99 -10.87
CA GLU A 9 4.69 -3.79 -10.86
C GLU A 9 5.16 -2.75 -9.84
N LYS A 10 4.22 -1.96 -9.28
CA LYS A 10 4.47 -0.94 -8.26
C LYS A 10 4.02 -1.38 -6.87
N LEU A 11 3.46 -2.59 -6.74
CA LEU A 11 3.04 -3.15 -5.46
C LEU A 11 4.20 -3.91 -4.81
N VAL A 12 4.60 -3.48 -3.62
CA VAL A 12 5.51 -4.25 -2.78
C VAL A 12 4.68 -5.28 -2.02
N TYR A 13 4.75 -6.54 -2.44
CA TYR A 13 4.13 -7.64 -1.71
C TYR A 13 4.99 -8.03 -0.50
N VAL A 14 4.39 -8.02 0.70
CA VAL A 14 5.03 -8.50 1.93
C VAL A 14 4.32 -9.78 2.36
N PRO A 15 4.97 -10.95 2.30
CA PRO A 15 4.36 -12.20 2.75
C PRO A 15 4.12 -12.15 4.26
N VAL A 16 2.89 -12.43 4.68
CA VAL A 16 2.55 -12.57 6.10
C VAL A 16 2.73 -14.04 6.47
N LEU A 17 3.84 -14.35 7.14
CA LEU A 17 4.09 -15.70 7.65
C LEU A 17 3.19 -15.99 8.86
N PRO A 18 2.54 -17.16 8.93
CA PRO A 18 1.74 -17.54 10.09
C PRO A 18 2.64 -17.60 11.33
N GLY A 19 2.27 -16.87 12.39
CA GLY A 19 3.05 -16.75 13.62
C GLY A 19 3.95 -15.50 13.70
N LEU A 20 4.10 -14.75 12.61
CA LEU A 20 4.79 -13.45 12.62
C LEU A 20 3.75 -12.33 12.77
N THR A 21 3.99 -11.38 13.68
CA THR A 21 3.17 -10.18 13.75
C THR A 21 3.19 -9.48 12.39
N LYS A 22 2.05 -8.92 11.97
CA LYS A 22 1.92 -8.06 10.77
C LYS A 22 2.67 -6.73 10.95
N SER A 23 3.91 -6.76 11.44
CA SER A 23 4.76 -5.60 11.47
C SER A 23 5.38 -5.46 10.10
N TYR A 24 4.88 -4.52 9.32
CA TYR A 24 5.57 -4.07 8.12
C TYR A 24 6.96 -3.58 8.54
N ALA A 25 8.01 -4.34 8.22
CA ALA A 25 9.37 -4.01 8.61
C ALA A 25 9.83 -2.66 8.03
N ILE A 26 9.19 -2.22 6.94
CA ILE A 26 9.48 -0.98 6.23
C ILE A 26 8.16 -0.33 5.85
N ASN A 27 7.90 0.85 6.42
CA ASN A 27 6.86 1.77 5.98
C ASN A 27 7.49 2.88 5.12
N PRO A 28 6.72 3.65 4.34
CA PRO A 28 7.28 4.67 3.45
C PRO A 28 8.02 5.78 4.21
N SER A 29 7.74 5.95 5.52
CA SER A 29 8.48 6.86 6.39
C SER A 29 9.99 6.54 6.43
N ARG A 30 10.39 5.26 6.35
CA ARG A 30 11.81 4.86 6.32
C ARG A 30 12.52 5.32 5.05
N LEU A 31 11.77 5.56 3.97
CA LEU A 31 12.28 6.11 2.71
C LEU A 31 12.13 7.64 2.62
N ARG A 32 11.73 8.30 3.70
CA ARG A 32 11.43 9.75 3.76
C ARG A 32 10.38 10.19 2.74
N LEU A 33 9.45 9.30 2.40
CA LEU A 33 8.34 9.60 1.49
C LEU A 33 7.12 10.07 2.30
N THR A 34 6.46 11.13 1.82
CA THR A 34 5.16 11.56 2.34
C THR A 34 4.09 10.59 1.85
N TYR A 35 3.34 10.00 2.79
CA TYR A 35 2.31 9.02 2.45
C TYR A 35 1.09 9.12 3.36
N GLU A 36 -0.02 8.56 2.90
CA GLU A 36 -1.25 8.38 3.66
C GLU A 36 -1.59 6.89 3.79
N ASP A 37 -1.95 6.46 5.00
CA ASP A 37 -2.53 5.15 5.23
C ASP A 37 -3.98 5.13 4.73
N ILE A 38 -4.28 4.28 3.75
CA ILE A 38 -5.59 4.18 3.12
C ILE A 38 -6.09 2.73 3.08
N TRP A 39 -7.41 2.60 2.87
CA TRP A 39 -8.06 1.32 2.63
C TRP A 39 -8.76 1.35 1.28
N LEU A 40 -8.42 0.41 0.41
CA LEU A 40 -9.07 0.21 -0.88
C LEU A 40 -10.09 -0.92 -0.74
N THR A 41 -11.30 -0.70 -1.22
CA THR A 41 -12.31 -1.75 -1.31
C THR A 41 -12.31 -2.29 -2.74
N SER A 42 -11.96 -3.56 -2.89
CA SER A 42 -12.02 -4.26 -4.16
C SER A 42 -13.48 -4.55 -4.54
N SER A 43 -13.74 -4.83 -5.82
CA SER A 43 -15.10 -5.09 -6.34
C SER A 43 -15.77 -6.33 -5.74
N ASP A 44 -14.97 -7.25 -5.21
CA ASP A 44 -15.39 -8.44 -4.47
C ASP A 44 -15.61 -8.17 -2.95
N GLY A 45 -15.53 -6.91 -2.51
CA GLY A 45 -15.75 -6.50 -1.13
C GLY A 45 -14.52 -6.66 -0.21
N VAL A 46 -13.39 -7.15 -0.73
CA VAL A 46 -12.17 -7.30 0.06
C VAL A 46 -11.57 -5.92 0.38
N ARG A 47 -11.26 -5.69 1.67
CA ARG A 47 -10.57 -4.47 2.14
C ARG A 47 -9.06 -4.67 2.13
N LEU A 48 -8.38 -3.91 1.28
CA LEU A 48 -6.93 -3.91 1.13
C LEU A 48 -6.35 -2.69 1.84
N HIS A 49 -5.43 -2.92 2.76
CA HIS A 49 -4.62 -1.84 3.34
C HIS A 49 -3.52 -1.45 2.36
N ALA A 50 -3.32 -0.16 2.16
CA ALA A 50 -2.31 0.38 1.24
C ALA A 50 -1.75 1.71 1.74
N TRP A 51 -0.58 2.08 1.22
CA TRP A 51 0.00 3.42 1.40
C TRP A 51 -0.11 4.22 0.12
N PHE A 52 -0.73 5.40 0.19
CA PHE A 52 -0.81 6.32 -0.93
C PHE A 52 0.32 7.34 -0.84
N ILE A 53 1.26 7.28 -1.79
CA ILE A 53 2.41 8.19 -1.86
C ILE A 53 2.08 9.32 -2.83
N LYS A 54 2.03 10.56 -2.33
CA LYS A 54 1.81 11.74 -3.18
C LYS A 54 3.12 12.14 -3.84
N LEU A 55 3.17 12.11 -5.17
CA LEU A 55 4.32 12.59 -5.93
C LEU A 55 4.54 14.10 -5.72
N PHE A 56 3.46 14.85 -5.53
CA PHE A 56 3.49 16.27 -5.19
C PHE A 56 2.65 16.53 -3.93
N PRO A 57 3.27 16.57 -2.73
CA PRO A 57 2.53 16.68 -1.48
C PRO A 57 1.87 18.05 -1.24
N HIS A 58 2.20 19.08 -2.03
CA HIS A 58 1.72 20.47 -1.86
C HIS A 58 0.73 20.95 -2.92
N THR A 59 0.44 20.14 -3.95
CA THR A 59 -0.52 20.49 -4.99
C THR A 59 -1.89 19.99 -4.58
N ARG A 60 -2.88 20.89 -4.61
CA ARG A 60 -4.26 20.63 -4.18
C ARG A 60 -5.09 20.00 -5.28
#